data_AF-A0A4Q1V2F6-F1
#
_entry.id   AF-A0A4Q1V2F6-F1
#
_cell.length_a   1.000
_cell.length_b   1.000
_cell.length_c   1.000
_cell.angle_alpha   90.00
_cell.angle_beta   90.00
_cell.angle_gamma   90.00
#
_symmetry.space_group_name_H-M   'P 1'
#
loop_
_entity.id
_entity.type
_entity.pdbx_description
1 polymer ?
#
loop_
_entity_poly.entity_id
_entity_poly.type
_entity_poly.pdbx_seq_one_letter_code
_entity_poly.pdbx_strand_id
1 'polypeptide(L)'
;MSDNFPTFEVFLKRYGRRTWRWRVCTTEGRLVMHGSENARPAAKYAAERALFQMLLTAPYRPASHASAMARSNLSTPASRWLPRHQMRE
;
A
#
# COMPACT_ATOMS: atom_id res chain seq x y z
N MET A 1 6.53 7.42 28.81
CA MET A 1 6.45 7.60 27.35
C MET A 1 6.06 6.26 26.79
N SER A 2 4.84 6.10 26.30
CA SER A 2 4.45 4.86 25.61
C SER A 2 4.92 5.01 24.18
N ASP A 3 6.13 4.53 23.89
CA ASP A 3 6.64 4.52 22.53
C ASP A 3 5.82 3.51 21.73
N ASN A 4 4.80 4.01 21.03
CA ASN A 4 3.97 3.19 20.16
C ASN A 4 4.74 2.95 18.86
N PHE A 5 5.65 1.98 18.89
CA PHE A 5 6.35 1.54 17.68
C PHE A 5 5.37 0.81 16.76
N PRO A 6 5.37 1.10 15.45
CA PRO A 6 4.54 0.38 14.51
C PRO A 6 4.99 -1.08 14.42
N THR A 7 4.04 -2.00 14.60
CA THR A 7 4.24 -3.42 14.33
C THR A 7 3.92 -3.70 12.87
N PHE A 8 4.73 -4.57 12.25
CA PHE A 8 4.59 -4.96 10.84
C PHE A 8 4.29 -6.45 10.71
N GLU A 9 3.39 -6.79 9.81
CA GLU A 9 2.91 -8.14 9.56
C GLU A 9 3.09 -8.51 8.09
N VAL A 10 3.49 -9.76 7.84
CA VAL A 10 3.73 -10.30 6.49
C VAL A 10 2.60 -11.24 6.09
N PHE A 11 2.00 -10.98 4.95
CA PHE A 11 0.92 -11.79 4.38
C PHE A 11 1.35 -12.43 3.06
N LEU A 12 1.12 -13.72 2.92
CA LEU A 12 1.35 -14.48 1.69
C LEU A 12 0.02 -15.02 1.17
N LYS A 13 -0.29 -14.73 -0.10
CA LYS A 13 -1.50 -15.21 -0.77
C LYS A 13 -1.12 -15.85 -2.10
N ARG A 14 -1.50 -17.11 -2.31
CA ARG A 14 -1.37 -17.75 -3.62
C ARG A 14 -2.27 -17.03 -4.63
N TYR A 15 -1.71 -16.72 -5.80
CA TYR A 15 -2.40 -16.07 -6.90
C TYR A 15 -2.18 -16.89 -8.18
N GLY A 16 -3.14 -17.73 -8.54
CA GLY A 16 -3.03 -18.63 -9.69
C GLY A 16 -2.14 -19.86 -9.44
N ARG A 17 -1.64 -20.45 -10.54
CA ARG A 17 -0.95 -21.75 -10.48
C ARG A 17 0.44 -21.67 -9.85
N ARG A 18 1.24 -20.69 -10.25
CA ARG A 18 2.66 -20.56 -9.86
C ARG A 18 2.98 -19.26 -9.11
N THR A 19 2.09 -18.29 -9.06
CA THR A 19 2.41 -16.99 -8.46
C THR A 19 1.93 -16.91 -7.02
N TRP A 20 2.73 -16.28 -6.17
CA TRP A 20 2.47 -15.98 -4.77
C TRP A 20 2.63 -14.49 -4.59
N ARG A 21 1.56 -13.82 -4.18
CA ARG A 21 1.61 -12.41 -3.80
C ARG A 21 1.98 -12.32 -2.34
N TRP A 22 2.86 -11.38 -2.03
CA TRP A 22 3.22 -11.05 -0.67
C TRP A 22 2.92 -9.59 -0.38
N ARG A 23 2.62 -9.27 0.88
CA ARG A 23 2.36 -7.92 1.37
C ARG A 23 2.95 -7.76 2.77
N VAL A 24 3.46 -6.57 3.06
CA VAL A 24 3.84 -6.14 4.40
C VAL A 24 2.87 -5.04 4.78
N CYS A 25 2.16 -5.21 5.89
CA CYS A 25 1.21 -4.24 6.42
C CYS A 25 1.61 -3.81 7.82
N THR A 26 1.13 -2.67 8.29
CA THR A 26 1.10 -2.38 9.72
C THR A 26 -0.03 -3.18 10.38
N THR A 27 0.00 -3.36 11.71
CA THR A 27 -1.11 -3.98 12.46
C THR A 27 -2.45 -3.23 12.31
N GLU A 28 -2.42 -1.94 11.96
CA GLU A 28 -3.60 -1.15 11.57
C GLU A 28 -4.15 -1.51 10.18
N GLY A 29 -3.52 -2.46 9.48
CA GLY A 29 -3.90 -2.91 8.14
C GLY A 29 -3.38 -2.01 7.01
N ARG A 30 -2.56 -0.99 7.30
CA ARG A 30 -2.01 -0.11 6.27
C ARG A 30 -0.97 -0.87 5.45
N LEU A 31 -1.17 -0.92 4.13
CA LEU A 31 -0.21 -1.53 3.22
C LEU A 31 1.08 -0.69 3.15
N VAL A 32 2.21 -1.33 3.43
CA VAL A 32 3.53 -0.70 3.42
C VAL A 32 4.32 -1.11 2.18
N MET A 33 4.37 -2.42 1.90
CA MET A 33 5.05 -2.96 0.72
C MET A 33 4.30 -4.16 0.16
N HIS A 34 4.50 -4.47 -1.12
CA HIS A 34 3.93 -5.66 -1.75
C HIS A 34 4.75 -6.13 -2.94
N GLY A 35 4.54 -7.38 -3.33
CA GLY A 35 5.14 -7.95 -4.54
C GLY A 35 4.56 -9.31 -4.88
N SER A 36 5.21 -9.99 -5.81
CA SER A 36 4.85 -11.33 -6.23
C SER A 36 6.06 -12.16 -6.60
N GLU A 37 6.02 -13.45 -6.32
CA GLU A 37 7.08 -14.40 -6.64
C GLU A 37 6.50 -15.72 -7.17
N ASN A 38 7.33 -16.52 -7.83
CA ASN A 38 6.90 -17.78 -8.48
C ASN A 38 6.87 -19.00 -7.54
N ALA A 39 7.16 -18.81 -6.25
CA ALA A 39 7.13 -19.86 -5.25
C ALA A 39 6.82 -19.29 -3.86
N ARG A 40 6.23 -20.10 -2.98
CA ARG A 40 5.94 -19.70 -1.60
C ARG A 40 7.20 -19.32 -0.82
N PRO A 41 8.31 -20.10 -0.86
CA PRO A 41 9.54 -19.74 -0.14
C PRO A 41 10.17 -18.45 -0.68
N ALA A 42 10.15 -18.26 -2.01
CA ALA A 42 10.63 -17.04 -2.64
C ALA A 42 9.80 -15.82 -2.21
N ALA A 43 8.47 -15.94 -2.18
CA ALA A 43 7.58 -14.88 -1.72
C ALA A 43 7.82 -14.51 -0.25
N LYS A 44 8.06 -15.50 0.61
CA LYS A 44 8.39 -15.30 2.02
C LYS A 44 9.70 -14.51 2.15
N TYR A 45 10.76 -14.99 1.52
CA TYR A 45 12.07 -14.34 1.54
C TYR A 45 12.00 -12.91 1.00
N ALA A 46 11.32 -12.70 -0.14
CA ALA A 46 11.17 -11.37 -0.73
C ALA A 46 10.48 -10.39 0.22
N ALA A 47 9.41 -10.84 0.91
CA ALA A 47 8.68 -10.02 1.87
C ALA A 47 9.52 -9.69 3.12
N GLU A 48 10.19 -10.68 3.69
CA GLU A 48 11.06 -10.50 4.87
C GLU A 48 12.27 -9.61 4.55
N ARG A 49 12.88 -9.79 3.37
CA ARG A 49 13.97 -8.94 2.88
C ARG A 49 13.51 -7.49 2.72
N ALA A 50 12.33 -7.27 2.14
CA ALA A 50 11.77 -5.93 1.99
C ALA A 50 11.49 -5.27 3.35
N LEU A 51 10.89 -6.01 4.28
CA LEU A 51 10.68 -5.56 5.67
C LEU A 51 12.01 -5.16 6.33
N PHE A 52 13.03 -6.01 6.23
CA PHE A 52 14.34 -5.72 6.80
C PHE A 52 14.98 -4.47 6.21
N GLN A 53 14.95 -4.31 4.89
CA GLN A 53 15.46 -3.11 4.21
C GLN A 53 14.71 -1.84 4.62
N MET A 54 13.39 -1.92 4.77
CA MET A 54 12.60 -0.80 5.28
C MET A 54 13.02 -0.43 6.72
N LEU A 55 13.19 -1.42 7.60
CA LEU A 55 13.60 -1.16 8.97
C LEU A 55 15.00 -0.55 9.03
N LEU A 56 15.94 -1.01 8.21
CA LEU A 56 17.28 -0.43 8.16
C LEU A 56 17.32 1.03 7.68
N THR A 57 16.36 1.44 6.85
CA THR A 57 16.37 2.75 6.18
C THR A 57 15.45 3.78 6.83
N ALA A 58 14.58 3.38 7.76
CA ALA A 58 13.55 4.24 8.31
C ALA A 58 14.01 4.98 9.58
N PRO A 59 13.88 6.33 9.64
CA PRO A 59 13.82 7.06 10.90
C PRO A 59 12.39 6.89 11.46
N TYR A 60 12.16 5.89 12.31
CA TYR A 60 10.84 5.58 12.87
C TYR A 60 10.37 6.69 13.82
N ARG A 61 9.79 7.76 13.28
CA ARG A 61 8.95 8.68 14.05
C ARG A 61 7.55 8.09 14.06
N PRO A 62 6.95 7.79 15.22
CA PRO A 62 5.53 7.48 15.28
C PRO A 62 4.81 8.65 14.63
N ALA A 63 4.05 8.39 13.57
CA ALA A 63 3.14 9.37 13.04
C ALA A 63 2.17 9.68 14.18
N SER A 64 2.40 10.79 14.87
CA SER A 64 1.35 11.42 15.67
C SER A 64 0.13 11.48 14.77
N HIS A 65 -1.01 11.10 15.33
CA HIS A 65 -2.33 10.85 14.75
C HIS A 65 -2.91 12.01 13.90
N ALA A 66 -2.13 12.57 12.98
CA ALA A 66 -2.39 13.79 12.24
C ALA A 66 -2.36 13.46 10.75
N SER A 67 -3.42 12.79 10.30
CA SER A 67 -4.15 13.16 9.07
C SER A 67 -5.27 12.15 8.77
N ALA A 68 -6.19 11.96 9.72
CA ALA A 68 -7.52 11.42 9.41
C ALA A 68 -8.50 12.52 8.95
N MET A 69 -8.09 13.79 8.89
CA MET A 69 -8.92 14.91 8.44
C MET A 69 -8.15 15.84 7.50
N ALA A 70 -7.95 15.44 6.25
CA ALA A 70 -7.58 16.36 5.17
C ALA A 70 -8.07 15.86 3.79
N ARG A 71 -9.19 15.11 3.73
CA ARG A 71 -9.80 14.70 2.45
C ARG A 71 -11.25 15.15 2.25
N SER A 72 -11.80 15.95 3.16
CA SER A 72 -12.98 16.78 2.95
C SER A 72 -12.46 18.22 3.00
N ASN A 73 -12.17 18.90 1.89
CA ASN A 73 -13.11 19.83 1.27
C ASN A 73 -12.50 20.44 -0.01
N LEU A 74 -12.34 19.65 -1.08
CA LEU A 74 -12.20 20.20 -2.43
C LEU A 74 -13.24 19.51 -3.30
N SER A 75 -14.49 19.95 -3.09
CA SER A 75 -15.55 19.84 -4.08
C SER A 75 -15.04 20.50 -5.37
N THR A 76 -14.53 19.68 -6.28
CA THR A 76 -14.33 20.10 -7.66
C THR A 76 -15.66 19.84 -8.36
N PRO A 77 -16.41 20.89 -8.77
CA PRO A 77 -17.66 20.68 -9.45
C PRO A 77 -17.39 20.12 -10.85
N ALA A 78 -18.01 18.98 -11.12
CA ALA A 78 -18.38 18.43 -12.42
C ALA A 78 -17.87 19.19 -13.65
N SER A 79 -16.76 18.72 -14.23
CA SER A 79 -16.48 18.90 -15.66
C SER A 79 -17.40 17.96 -16.44
N ARG A 80 -18.62 18.47 -16.63
CA ARG A 80 -19.54 18.29 -17.76
C ARG A 80 -18.92 17.56 -18.95
N TRP A 81 -19.22 16.27 -19.09
CA TRP A 81 -19.08 15.55 -20.35
C TRP A 81 -19.99 16.22 -21.38
N LEU A 82 -19.39 16.96 -22.32
CA LEU A 82 -20.08 17.44 -23.52
C LEU A 82 -20.06 16.32 -24.57
N PRO A 83 -21.23 15.92 -25.12
CA PRO A 83 -21.29 14.97 -26.21
C PRO A 83 -20.57 15.53 -27.45
N ARG A 84 -19.69 14.70 -28.01
CA ARG A 84 -18.98 14.94 -29.26
C ARG A 84 -19.96 14.80 -30.42
N HIS A 85 -20.58 15.91 -30.83
CA HIS A 85 -21.26 15.99 -32.11
C HIS A 85 -20.86 17.30 -32.79
N GLN A 86 -20.03 17.20 -33.83
CA GLN A 86 -19.94 18.20 -34.89
C GLN A 86 -19.04 17.69 -36.03
N MET A 87 -19.53 17.93 -37.26
CA MET A 87 -18.86 17.94 -38.56
C MET A 87 -18.63 16.59 -39.26
N ARG A 88 -19.60 16.18 -40.09
CA ARG A 88 -19.33 15.85 -41.49
C ARG A 88 -20.60 16.05 -42.35
N GLU A 89 -20.46 17.02 -43.27
CA GLU A 89 -21.12 17.26 -44.57
C GLU A 89 -22.64 17.40 -44.65
#